data_AF-A0A3P5Y3J9-F1
#
_entry.id   AF-A0A3P5Y3J9-F1
#
_cell.length_a   1.000
_cell.length_b   1.000
_cell.length_c   1.000
_cell.angle_alpha   90.00
_cell.angle_beta   90.00
_cell.angle_gamma   90.00
#
_symmetry.space_group_name_H-M   'P 1'
#
loop_
_entity.id
_entity.type
_entity.pdbx_description
1 polymer ?
#
loop_
_entity_poly.entity_id
_entity_poly.type
_entity_poly.pdbx_seq_one_letter_code
_entity_poly.pdbx_strand_id
1 'polypeptide(L)' 'MKLLDFIFAKPKKQEEPKWTIETHGWEAGARRFNQLHGLPGKQVW' A
#
# COMPACT_ATOMS: atom_id res chain seq x y z
N MET A 1 11.23 -22.74 -29.67
CA MET A 1 9.98 -21.93 -29.57
C MET A 1 9.76 -21.30 -28.20
N LYS A 2 10.07 -21.97 -27.08
CA LYS A 2 9.84 -21.43 -25.71
C LYS A 2 10.59 -20.12 -25.34
N LEU A 3 11.67 -19.78 -26.03
CA LEU A 3 12.50 -18.61 -25.68
C LEU A 3 11.88 -17.29 -26.16
N LEU A 4 11.28 -17.28 -27.36
CA LEU A 4 10.62 -16.10 -27.91
C LEU A 4 9.32 -15.80 -27.17
N ASP A 5 8.57 -16.83 -26.80
CA ASP A 5 7.34 -16.69 -26.00
C ASP A 5 7.60 -16.05 -24.63
N PHE A 6 8.78 -16.27 -24.04
CA PHE A 6 9.18 -15.64 -22.78
C PHE A 6 9.51 -14.15 -22.93
N ILE A 7 10.12 -13.76 -24.06
CA ILE A 7 10.47 -12.36 -24.35
C ILE A 7 9.22 -11.53 -24.65
N PHE A 8 8.23 -12.12 -25.33
CA PHE A 8 6.97 -11.46 -25.68
C PHE A 8 5.83 -11.74 -24.69
N ALA A 9 6.07 -12.53 -23.65
CA ALA A 9 5.12 -12.69 -22.55
C ALA A 9 4.90 -11.30 -21.93
N LYS A 10 3.74 -10.70 -22.20
CA LYS A 10 3.33 -9.42 -21.62
C LYS A 10 3.68 -9.42 -20.13
N PRO A 11 4.32 -8.36 -19.60
CA PRO A 11 4.45 -8.24 -18.16
C PRO A 11 3.04 -8.34 -17.59
N LYS A 12 2.79 -9.34 -16.72
CA LYS A 12 1.58 -9.37 -15.91
C LYS A 12 1.47 -7.99 -15.30
N LYS A 13 0.35 -7.30 -15.53
CA LYS A 13 0.07 -6.00 -14.91
C LYS A 13 0.42 -6.16 -13.43
N GLN A 14 1.51 -5.54 -13.00
CA GLN A 14 1.74 -5.37 -11.58
C GLN A 14 0.50 -4.62 -11.12
N GLU A 15 -0.26 -5.22 -10.20
CA GLU A 15 -1.22 -4.45 -9.43
C GLU A 15 -0.44 -3.25 -8.91
N GLU A 16 -0.76 -2.07 -9.43
CA GLU A 16 -0.15 -0.84 -8.98
C GLU A 16 -0.23 -0.87 -7.46
N PRO A 17 0.88 -0.63 -6.74
CA PRO A 17 0.81 -0.61 -5.30
C PRO A 17 -0.25 0.43 -4.94
N LYS A 18 -1.39 -0.03 -4.41
CA LYS A 18 -2.55 0.80 -4.03
C LYS A 18 -2.22 1.58 -2.76
N TRP A 19 -1.06 2.22 -2.73
CA TRP A 19 -0.62 3.12 -1.70
C TRP A 19 -1.30 4.47 -1.96
N THR A 20 -2.60 4.51 -1.69
CA THR A 20 -3.30 5.79 -1.60
C THR A 20 -2.97 6.41 -0.25
N ILE A 21 -2.77 7.73 -0.23
CA ILE A 21 -2.51 8.51 0.99
C ILE A 21 -3.61 8.26 2.04
N GLU A 22 -4.84 8.00 1.59
CA GLU A 22 -5.98 7.65 2.44
C GLU A 22 -5.76 6.35 3.25
N THR A 23 -5.07 5.36 2.66
CA THR A 23 -4.89 4.04 3.27
C THR A 23 -3.53 3.85 3.91
N HIS A 24 -2.50 4.56 3.41
CA HIS A 24 -1.10 4.38 3.80
C HIS A 24 -0.39 5.71 4.13
N GLY A 25 -1.11 6.82 4.18
CA GLY A 25 -0.56 8.11 4.59
C GLY A 25 -0.19 8.16 6.06
N TRP A 26 0.60 9.17 6.42
CA TRP A 26 1.10 9.40 7.78
C TRP A 26 0.00 9.36 8.85
N GLU A 27 -1.14 9.99 8.57
CA GLU A 27 -2.26 10.05 9.50
C GLU A 27 -2.94 8.69 9.72
N ALA A 28 -3.14 7.90 8.65
CA ALA A 28 -3.69 6.56 8.75
C ALA A 28 -2.75 5.62 9.53
N GLY A 29 -1.44 5.73 9.29
CA GLY A 29 -0.41 5.00 10.04
C GLY A 29 -0.39 5.36 11.52
N ALA A 30 -0.39 6.66 11.84
CA ALA A 30 -0.43 7.15 13.21
C ALA A 30 -1.70 6.70 13.95
N ARG A 31 -2.86 6.74 13.28
CA ARG A 31 -4.12 6.26 13.86
C ARG A 31 -4.09 4.77 14.18
N ARG A 32 -3.59 3.94 13.25
CA ARG A 32 -3.45 2.49 13.46
C ARG A 32 -2.51 2.18 14.61
N PHE A 33 -1.37 2.86 14.68
CA PHE A 33 -0.42 2.73 15.77
C PHE A 33 -1.08 3.09 17.12
N ASN A 34 -1.77 4.23 17.19
CA ASN A 34 -2.43 4.64 18.42
C ASN A 34 -3.52 3.65 18.86
N GLN A 35 -4.31 3.10 17.92
CA GLN A 35 -5.30 2.06 18.22
C GLN A 35 -4.67 0.78 18.76
N LEU A 36 -3.57 0.31 18.16
CA LEU A 36 -2.88 -0.91 18.59
C LEU A 36 -2.27 -0.77 19.99
N HIS A 37 -1.83 0.43 20.35
CA HIS A 37 -1.17 0.70 21.63
C HIS A 37 -2.07 1.36 22.67
N GLY A 38 -3.38 1.50 22.40
CA GLY A 38 -4.32 2.13 23.32
C GLY A 38 -4.02 3.60 23.60
N LEU A 39 -3.27 4.27 22.71
CA LEU A 39 -2.94 5.68 22.84
C LEU A 39 -4.13 6.53 22.40
N PRO A 40 -4.36 7.69 23.02
CA PRO A 40 -5.38 8.62 22.55
C PRO A 40 -5.11 8.98 21.09
N GLY A 41 -6.12 8.77 20.24
CA GLY A 41 -6.10 9.26 18.85
C GLY A 41 -5.85 10.77 18.85
N LYS A 42 -5.07 11.27 17.89
CA LYS A 42 -4.71 12.69 17.77
C LYS A 42 -5.98 13.54 17.91
N GLN A 43 -6.10 14.26 19.03
CA GLN A 43 -7.12 15.31 19.18
C GLN A 43 -6.69 16.45 18.26
N VAL A 44 -7.46 16.64 17.20
CA VAL A 44 -7.39 17.84 16.38
C VAL A 44 -8.04 18.94 17.22
N TRP A 45 -7.23 19.88 17.70
CA TRP A 45 -7.69 21.17 18.23
C TRP A 45 -8.13 22.07 17.07
#